data_AF-A0A6M2EEX3-F1
#
_entry.id   AF-A0A6M2EEX3-F1
#
_cell.length_a   1.000
_cell.length_b   1.000
_cell.length_c   1.000
_cell.angle_alpha   90.00
_cell.angle_beta   90.00
_cell.angle_gamma   90.00
#
_symmetry.space_group_name_H-M   'P 1'
#
loop_
_entity.id
_entity.type
_entity.pdbx_description
1 polymer ?
#
loop_
_entity_poly.entity_id
_entity_poly.type
_entity_poly.pdbx_seq_one_letter_code
_entity_poly.pdbx_strand_id
1 'polypeptide(L)'
;MNTKGAMRNLLPLLQKRFLSTSSSCTPTLSPLSTAPSSSFTVDFLINSCGLPSKSALSVSQKLQLDEKSIQKPQSVLEFLKAHGFKESQVVKLIEKRPVILRRGVDTNLKPKFEFLIANGFVGKLLPELITSNPNVLERALESNMKPCFEYFKSILGSNDMIVAASKRCAVFLTYDWKSIIQPNVELLIKEGVPEERVVKMIVAQPRIIYQRRDRMVYAVNAVKNLGLEPKAPMFIYALRSMLSMNEFTWKKKIEVMKSFGWTEEEILQAFKQYPFQLSSSEEKMRKSMDFLLNTIKMERQAIIACPKFLMYSTEKRLRPRYDVLKILKSKKLIEIGKKTNHLLTVSEKNFLENYVTKYADKVPGLLEVYRGTTKTER
;
A
#
# COMPACT_ATOMS: atom_id res chain seq x y z
N MET A 1 7.73 28.48 -30.71
CA MET A 1 6.29 28.12 -30.69
C MET A 1 5.80 28.06 -29.24
N ASN A 2 4.58 28.52 -29.02
CA ASN A 2 4.10 29.22 -27.82
C ASN A 2 3.87 28.32 -26.57
N THR A 3 4.69 28.45 -25.52
CA THR A 3 4.57 27.72 -24.24
C THR A 3 3.36 28.13 -23.40
N LYS A 4 2.65 29.22 -23.77
CA LYS A 4 1.37 29.61 -23.15
C LYS A 4 0.18 28.73 -23.57
N GLY A 5 0.34 27.87 -24.57
CA GLY A 5 -0.71 26.93 -25.02
C GLY A 5 -0.84 25.67 -24.17
N ALA A 6 0.24 25.21 -23.52
CA ALA A 6 0.21 23.99 -22.71
C ALA A 6 -0.50 24.18 -21.36
N MET A 7 -0.59 25.42 -20.86
CA MET A 7 -1.25 25.74 -19.58
C MET A 7 -2.75 26.01 -19.69
N ARG A 8 -3.32 26.09 -20.91
CA ARG A 8 -4.77 26.34 -21.11
C ARG A 8 -5.62 25.07 -21.22
N ASN A 9 -5.03 23.87 -21.19
CA ASN A 9 -5.76 22.61 -21.41
C ASN A 9 -6.00 21.77 -20.15
N LEU A 10 -6.14 22.39 -18.99
CA LEU A 10 -6.63 21.71 -17.77
C LEU A 10 -8.08 22.07 -17.40
N LEU A 11 -8.82 22.79 -18.24
CA LEU A 11 -10.11 23.39 -17.83
C LEU A 11 -11.33 23.26 -18.77
N PRO A 12 -11.26 22.85 -20.05
CA PRO A 12 -12.48 22.36 -20.68
C PRO A 12 -12.25 21.27 -21.73
N LEU A 13 -12.34 20.00 -21.34
CA LEU A 13 -12.69 18.91 -22.25
C LEU A 13 -13.74 18.01 -21.59
N LEU A 14 -14.99 18.31 -21.97
CA LEU A 14 -16.14 17.41 -22.07
C LEU A 14 -17.01 17.23 -20.81
N GLN A 15 -17.96 18.16 -20.68
CA GLN A 15 -19.35 17.81 -20.37
C GLN A 15 -19.87 16.81 -21.40
N LYS A 16 -20.31 15.63 -20.93
CA LYS A 16 -21.55 14.89 -21.30
C LYS A 16 -21.34 13.39 -21.09
N ARG A 17 -21.82 12.88 -19.95
CA ARG A 17 -22.77 11.76 -19.81
C ARG A 17 -22.84 11.34 -18.34
N PHE A 18 -23.70 12.04 -17.60
CA PHE A 18 -24.34 11.47 -16.43
C PHE A 18 -25.84 11.52 -16.71
N LEU A 19 -26.39 10.40 -17.16
CA LEU A 19 -27.79 10.08 -17.00
C LEU A 19 -27.87 8.64 -16.52
N SER A 20 -28.39 8.52 -15.31
CA SER A 20 -29.38 7.53 -14.90
C SER A 20 -28.99 6.05 -14.90
N THR A 21 -28.73 5.51 -13.71
CA THR A 21 -29.49 4.36 -13.17
C THR A 21 -29.42 4.40 -11.63
N SER A 22 -30.38 5.11 -11.03
CA SER A 22 -30.77 4.87 -9.63
C SER A 22 -31.63 3.61 -9.62
N SER A 23 -31.06 2.47 -9.24
CA SER A 23 -31.83 1.32 -8.77
C SER A 23 -31.78 1.33 -7.25
N SER A 24 -32.84 1.86 -6.67
CA SER A 24 -33.19 1.69 -5.26
C SER A 24 -33.87 0.34 -5.10
N CYS A 25 -33.11 -0.68 -4.68
CA CYS A 25 -33.70 -1.85 -4.07
C CYS A 25 -33.63 -1.69 -2.55
N THR A 26 -34.80 -1.41 -1.98
CA THR A 26 -35.11 -1.54 -0.56
C THR A 26 -34.80 -2.96 -0.08
N PRO A 27 -34.07 -3.16 1.02
CA PRO A 27 -34.16 -4.41 1.75
C PRO A 27 -35.39 -4.34 2.65
N THR A 28 -36.40 -5.13 2.30
CA THR A 28 -37.55 -5.42 3.15
C THR A 28 -37.04 -6.02 4.46
N LEU A 29 -37.19 -5.27 5.56
CA LEU A 29 -36.93 -5.76 6.91
C LEU A 29 -38.03 -6.75 7.29
N SER A 30 -37.71 -8.04 7.29
CA SER A 30 -38.55 -9.06 7.93
C SER A 30 -38.31 -9.05 9.45
N PRO A 31 -39.33 -9.31 10.28
CA PRO A 31 -39.23 -9.12 11.73
C PRO A 31 -38.24 -10.08 12.37
N LEU A 32 -37.51 -9.52 13.35
CA LEU A 32 -36.64 -10.21 14.27
C LEU A 32 -37.43 -11.30 15.03
N SER A 33 -37.21 -12.57 14.70
CA SER A 33 -37.67 -13.68 15.54
C SER A 33 -36.65 -13.91 16.64
N THR A 34 -37.02 -13.53 17.86
CA THR A 34 -36.32 -13.87 19.10
C THR A 34 -36.75 -15.25 19.57
N ALA A 35 -35.88 -16.26 19.45
CA ALA A 35 -35.76 -17.35 20.41
C ALA A 35 -34.35 -17.99 20.34
N PRO A 36 -33.68 -18.23 21.48
CA PRO A 36 -32.33 -18.78 21.53
C PRO A 36 -32.37 -20.32 21.59
N SER A 37 -31.81 -20.97 20.58
CA SER A 37 -31.20 -22.29 20.72
C SER A 37 -29.87 -22.21 19.97
N SER A 38 -28.78 -22.64 20.60
CA SER A 38 -27.49 -22.69 19.92
C SER A 38 -27.66 -23.59 18.70
N SER A 39 -27.57 -23.03 17.49
CA SER A 39 -27.57 -23.89 16.31
C SER A 39 -26.30 -24.73 16.38
N PHE A 40 -26.39 -26.01 16.01
CA PHE A 40 -25.23 -26.91 15.92
C PHE A 40 -24.02 -26.24 15.25
N THR A 41 -24.27 -25.45 14.21
CA THR A 41 -23.28 -24.62 13.53
C THR A 41 -22.53 -23.67 14.49
N VAL A 42 -23.26 -22.95 15.36
CA VAL A 42 -22.65 -22.01 16.33
C VAL A 42 -21.77 -22.78 17.31
N ASP A 43 -22.24 -23.92 17.82
CA ASP A 43 -21.46 -24.73 18.77
C ASP A 43 -20.19 -25.28 18.11
N PHE A 44 -20.27 -25.75 16.86
CA PHE A 44 -19.09 -26.17 16.10
C PHE A 44 -18.09 -25.02 15.88
N LEU A 45 -18.58 -23.83 15.54
CA LEU A 45 -17.73 -22.66 15.31
C LEU A 45 -17.02 -22.21 16.60
N ILE A 46 -17.67 -22.30 17.75
CA ILE A 46 -17.06 -21.96 19.04
C ILE A 46 -16.07 -23.04 19.45
N ASN A 47 -16.53 -24.29 19.54
CA ASN A 47 -15.78 -25.37 20.17
C ASN A 47 -14.67 -25.93 19.27
N SER A 48 -14.93 -26.09 17.97
CA SER A 48 -13.97 -26.70 17.05
C SER A 48 -13.13 -25.67 16.30
N CYS A 49 -13.71 -24.51 15.96
CA CYS A 49 -13.02 -23.47 15.21
C CYS A 49 -12.40 -22.37 16.09
N GLY A 50 -12.74 -22.32 17.38
CA GLY A 50 -12.21 -21.35 18.34
C GLY A 50 -12.76 -19.92 18.15
N LEU A 51 -13.92 -19.74 17.51
CA LEU A 51 -14.50 -18.42 17.31
C LEU A 51 -15.10 -17.88 18.62
N PRO A 52 -14.95 -16.58 18.93
CA PRO A 52 -15.74 -15.94 19.97
C PRO A 52 -17.24 -16.06 19.68
N SER A 53 -18.07 -16.20 20.71
CA SER A 53 -19.53 -16.40 20.59
C SER A 53 -20.20 -15.40 19.63
N LYS A 54 -19.88 -14.10 19.74
CA LYS A 54 -20.41 -13.06 18.85
C LYS A 54 -20.02 -13.27 17.38
N SER A 55 -18.76 -13.66 17.12
CA SER A 55 -18.29 -13.97 15.76
C SER A 55 -18.96 -15.23 15.22
N ALA A 56 -19.10 -16.28 16.04
CA ALA A 56 -19.75 -17.53 15.66
C ALA A 56 -21.22 -17.31 15.25
N LEU A 57 -21.97 -16.49 15.99
CA LEU A 57 -23.34 -16.10 15.63
C LEU A 57 -23.42 -15.34 14.30
N SER A 58 -22.47 -14.44 14.03
CA SER A 58 -22.43 -13.72 12.75
C SER A 58 -22.04 -14.64 11.58
N VAL A 59 -21.13 -15.59 11.81
CA VAL A 59 -20.68 -16.54 10.81
C VAL A 59 -21.76 -17.57 10.48
N SER A 60 -22.52 -18.05 11.47
CA SER A 60 -23.60 -19.01 11.25
C SER A 60 -24.72 -18.48 10.35
N GLN A 61 -24.92 -17.15 10.31
CA GLN A 61 -25.84 -16.52 9.35
C GLN A 61 -25.39 -16.68 7.89
N LYS A 62 -24.07 -16.84 7.64
CA LYS A 62 -23.48 -16.98 6.29
C LYS A 62 -23.24 -18.43 5.89
N LEU A 63 -23.25 -19.35 6.86
CA LEU A 63 -22.93 -20.75 6.70
C LEU A 63 -23.76 -21.57 7.66
N GLN A 64 -24.51 -22.54 7.15
CA GLN A 64 -25.12 -23.58 7.98
C GLN A 64 -24.41 -24.91 7.77
N LEU A 65 -24.08 -25.60 8.85
CA LEU A 65 -23.49 -26.93 8.80
C LEU A 65 -24.58 -27.97 9.07
N ASP A 66 -24.48 -29.10 8.38
CA ASP A 66 -25.32 -30.26 8.65
C ASP A 66 -24.57 -31.17 9.62
N GLU A 67 -25.18 -31.45 10.76
CA GLU A 67 -24.67 -32.31 11.82
C GLU A 67 -24.29 -33.70 11.30
N LYS A 68 -25.05 -34.24 10.33
CA LYS A 68 -24.77 -35.53 9.68
C LYS A 68 -23.48 -35.53 8.86
N SER A 69 -22.93 -34.35 8.58
CA SER A 69 -21.75 -34.15 7.74
C SER A 69 -20.56 -33.52 8.48
N ILE A 70 -20.53 -33.58 9.82
CA ILE A 70 -19.50 -32.96 10.67
C ILE A 70 -18.06 -33.36 10.31
N GLN A 71 -17.86 -34.55 9.76
CA GLN A 71 -16.54 -35.02 9.33
C GLN A 71 -15.91 -34.09 8.28
N LYS A 72 -16.72 -33.50 7.41
CA LYS A 72 -16.22 -32.62 6.34
C LYS A 72 -15.57 -31.34 6.87
N PRO A 73 -16.25 -30.48 7.66
CA PRO A 73 -15.60 -29.32 8.24
C PRO A 73 -14.45 -29.69 9.18
N GLN A 74 -14.55 -30.83 9.90
CA GLN A 74 -13.46 -31.31 10.76
C GLN A 74 -12.20 -31.65 9.96
N SER A 75 -12.32 -32.41 8.87
CA SER A 75 -11.19 -32.71 7.97
C SER A 75 -10.59 -31.44 7.36
N VAL A 76 -11.39 -30.40 7.10
CA VAL A 76 -10.85 -29.10 6.65
C VAL A 76 -9.98 -28.46 7.73
N LEU A 77 -10.42 -28.48 9.00
CA LEU A 77 -9.63 -27.92 10.11
C LEU A 77 -8.31 -28.68 10.30
N GLU A 78 -8.36 -30.01 10.30
CA GLU A 78 -7.18 -30.87 10.39
C GLU A 78 -6.22 -30.64 9.22
N PHE A 79 -6.75 -30.53 8.01
CA PHE A 79 -5.97 -30.22 6.82
C PHE A 79 -5.27 -28.86 6.93
N LEU A 80 -5.96 -27.82 7.41
CA LEU A 80 -5.36 -26.50 7.63
C LEU A 80 -4.25 -26.56 8.68
N LYS A 81 -4.48 -27.25 9.81
CA LYS A 81 -3.48 -27.44 10.87
C LYS A 81 -2.24 -28.18 10.36
N ALA A 82 -2.44 -29.24 9.58
CA ALA A 82 -1.36 -30.00 8.93
C ALA A 82 -0.51 -29.13 7.97
N HIS A 83 -1.08 -28.07 7.40
CA HIS A 83 -0.39 -27.11 6.53
C HIS A 83 0.13 -25.87 7.28
N GLY A 84 0.30 -25.97 8.60
CA GLY A 84 0.97 -24.95 9.41
C GLY A 84 0.11 -23.71 9.73
N PHE A 85 -1.21 -23.79 9.58
CA PHE A 85 -2.10 -22.72 10.03
C PHE A 85 -2.17 -22.72 11.56
N LYS A 86 -1.94 -21.54 12.16
CA LYS A 86 -2.15 -21.31 13.60
C LYS A 86 -3.64 -21.16 13.89
N GLU A 87 -4.07 -21.46 15.12
CA GLU A 87 -5.47 -21.30 15.55
C GLU A 87 -6.02 -19.89 15.24
N SER A 88 -5.23 -18.84 15.55
CA SER A 88 -5.61 -17.45 15.25
C SER A 88 -5.76 -17.15 13.74
N GLN A 89 -5.07 -17.88 12.87
CA GLN A 89 -5.21 -17.77 11.41
C GLN A 89 -6.44 -18.53 10.91
N VAL A 90 -6.74 -19.69 11.50
CA VAL A 90 -7.95 -20.48 11.23
C VAL A 90 -9.20 -19.68 11.59
N VAL A 91 -9.25 -19.10 12.79
CA VAL A 91 -10.34 -18.21 13.23
C VAL A 91 -10.56 -17.08 12.22
N LYS A 92 -9.49 -16.32 11.90
CA LYS A 92 -9.57 -15.22 10.93
C LYS A 92 -10.02 -15.66 9.54
N LEU A 93 -9.59 -16.83 9.09
CA LEU A 93 -9.95 -17.39 7.79
C LEU A 93 -11.45 -17.73 7.76
N ILE A 94 -11.96 -18.39 8.80
CA ILE A 94 -13.36 -18.78 8.91
C ILE A 94 -14.26 -17.56 9.06
N GLU A 95 -13.88 -16.57 9.87
CA GLU A 95 -14.61 -15.30 9.99
C GLU A 95 -14.76 -14.58 8.63
N LYS A 96 -13.70 -14.58 7.81
CA LYS A 96 -13.70 -13.96 6.48
C LYS A 96 -14.45 -14.79 5.44
N ARG A 97 -14.24 -16.12 5.42
CA ARG A 97 -14.78 -17.01 4.39
C ARG A 97 -15.25 -18.35 4.98
N PRO A 98 -16.41 -18.38 5.64
CA PRO A 98 -16.93 -19.57 6.30
C PRO A 98 -17.14 -20.77 5.36
N VAL A 99 -17.48 -20.48 4.10
CA VAL A 99 -17.76 -21.48 3.04
C VAL A 99 -16.59 -22.44 2.80
N ILE A 100 -15.37 -22.10 3.23
CA ILE A 100 -14.22 -23.01 3.18
C ILE A 100 -14.48 -24.35 3.91
N LEU A 101 -15.26 -24.32 4.99
CA LEU A 101 -15.62 -25.51 5.79
C LEU A 101 -16.48 -26.53 5.02
N ARG A 102 -17.09 -26.13 3.88
CA ARG A 102 -17.84 -27.02 2.99
C ARG A 102 -17.02 -27.58 1.84
N ARG A 103 -15.77 -27.13 1.65
CA ARG A 103 -14.93 -27.56 0.53
C ARG A 103 -14.40 -28.97 0.78
N GLY A 104 -14.28 -29.77 -0.28
CA GLY A 104 -13.65 -31.08 -0.20
C GLY A 104 -12.13 -30.92 -0.08
N VAL A 105 -11.51 -31.63 0.86
CA VAL A 105 -10.05 -31.59 1.05
C VAL A 105 -9.36 -32.14 -0.20
N ASP A 106 -9.59 -33.39 -0.54
CA ASP A 106 -8.89 -34.05 -1.67
C ASP A 106 -9.29 -33.51 -3.03
N THR A 107 -10.55 -33.13 -3.21
CA THR A 107 -11.08 -32.70 -4.51
C THR A 107 -10.91 -31.21 -4.79
N ASN A 108 -10.60 -30.39 -3.77
CA ASN A 108 -10.54 -28.93 -3.95
C ASN A 108 -9.36 -28.26 -3.26
N LEU A 109 -9.21 -28.45 -1.94
CA LEU A 109 -8.20 -27.71 -1.17
C LEU A 109 -6.80 -28.22 -1.45
N LYS A 110 -6.59 -29.54 -1.39
CA LYS A 110 -5.29 -30.19 -1.55
C LYS A 110 -4.62 -29.86 -2.89
N PRO A 111 -5.27 -30.01 -4.06
CA PRO A 111 -4.63 -29.66 -5.35
C PRO A 111 -4.24 -28.18 -5.44
N LYS A 112 -5.02 -27.28 -4.84
CA LYS A 112 -4.71 -25.83 -4.83
C LYS A 112 -3.55 -25.50 -3.89
N PHE A 113 -3.47 -26.16 -2.75
CA PHE A 113 -2.37 -25.99 -1.80
C PHE A 113 -1.07 -26.51 -2.41
N GLU A 114 -1.09 -27.72 -2.98
CA GLU A 114 0.07 -28.31 -3.69
C GLU A 114 0.55 -27.39 -4.81
N PHE A 115 -0.37 -26.84 -5.61
CA PHE A 115 -0.03 -25.88 -6.66
C PHE A 115 0.63 -24.60 -6.09
N LEU A 116 0.08 -24.00 -5.03
CA LEU A 116 0.65 -22.80 -4.42
C LEU A 116 2.03 -23.07 -3.82
N ILE A 117 2.22 -24.24 -3.17
CA ILE A 117 3.50 -24.67 -2.60
C ILE A 117 4.53 -24.85 -3.71
N ALA A 118 4.19 -25.56 -4.79
CA ALA A 118 5.05 -25.74 -5.96
C ALA A 118 5.43 -24.42 -6.64
N ASN A 119 4.65 -23.35 -6.44
CA ASN A 119 4.91 -22.02 -6.94
C ASN A 119 5.47 -21.04 -5.88
N GLY A 120 6.11 -21.56 -4.83
CA GLY A 120 6.95 -20.77 -3.92
C GLY A 120 6.25 -20.30 -2.63
N PHE A 121 4.97 -20.61 -2.42
CA PHE A 121 4.31 -20.36 -1.14
C PHE A 121 4.61 -21.49 -0.16
N VAL A 122 5.85 -21.52 0.36
CA VAL A 122 6.33 -22.57 1.27
C VAL A 122 6.30 -22.10 2.72
N GLY A 123 6.02 -23.04 3.64
CA GLY A 123 5.99 -22.77 5.08
C GLY A 123 4.99 -21.67 5.44
N LYS A 124 5.41 -20.67 6.22
CA LYS A 124 4.54 -19.58 6.69
C LYS A 124 3.88 -18.75 5.58
N LEU A 125 4.44 -18.75 4.37
CA LEU A 125 3.93 -17.95 3.25
C LEU A 125 2.54 -18.39 2.79
N LEU A 126 2.24 -19.70 2.85
CA LEU A 126 0.96 -20.24 2.42
C LEU A 126 -0.18 -19.82 3.37
N PRO A 127 -0.09 -20.04 4.70
CA PRO A 127 -1.07 -19.50 5.64
C PRO A 127 -1.20 -17.97 5.56
N GLU A 128 -0.08 -17.24 5.43
CA GLU A 128 -0.11 -15.77 5.32
C GLU A 128 -0.89 -15.29 4.09
N LEU A 129 -0.72 -15.94 2.93
CA LEU A 129 -1.46 -15.63 1.70
C LEU A 129 -2.96 -15.89 1.89
N ILE A 130 -3.32 -17.11 2.29
CA ILE A 130 -4.72 -17.57 2.34
C ILE A 130 -5.50 -16.81 3.41
N THR A 131 -4.93 -16.59 4.61
CA THR A 131 -5.60 -15.80 5.65
C THR A 131 -5.75 -14.33 5.25
N SER A 132 -4.77 -13.77 4.52
CA SER A 132 -4.85 -12.41 4.00
C SER A 132 -5.97 -12.28 2.95
N ASN A 133 -6.04 -13.21 2.00
CA ASN A 133 -7.03 -13.21 0.92
C ASN A 133 -7.54 -14.62 0.59
N PRO A 134 -8.59 -15.09 1.28
CA PRO A 134 -9.15 -16.44 1.08
C PRO A 134 -9.70 -16.69 -0.32
N ASN A 135 -10.02 -15.63 -1.07
CA ASN A 135 -10.58 -15.72 -2.42
C ASN A 135 -9.64 -16.42 -3.41
N VAL A 136 -8.34 -16.53 -3.09
CA VAL A 136 -7.38 -17.30 -3.90
C VAL A 136 -7.82 -18.76 -4.04
N LEU A 137 -8.44 -19.33 -3.01
CA LEU A 137 -8.93 -20.71 -3.02
C LEU A 137 -10.26 -20.86 -3.76
N GLU A 138 -10.90 -19.77 -4.18
CA GLU A 138 -12.15 -19.82 -4.94
C GLU A 138 -11.93 -19.81 -6.44
N ARG A 139 -10.72 -19.42 -6.87
CA ARG A 139 -10.33 -19.52 -8.26
C ARG A 139 -10.26 -20.98 -8.69
N ALA A 140 -10.70 -21.25 -9.91
CA ALA A 140 -10.53 -22.54 -10.54
C ALA A 140 -9.04 -22.80 -10.79
N LEU A 141 -8.56 -23.99 -10.43
CA LEU A 141 -7.14 -24.32 -10.53
C LEU A 141 -6.67 -24.27 -12.00
N GLU A 142 -7.35 -25.01 -12.87
CA GLU A 142 -7.00 -25.15 -14.29
C GLU A 142 -7.29 -23.89 -15.11
N SER A 143 -8.52 -23.36 -15.03
CA SER A 143 -8.96 -22.28 -15.92
C SER A 143 -8.58 -20.88 -15.42
N ASN A 144 -8.03 -20.73 -14.21
CA ASN A 144 -7.66 -19.41 -13.68
C ASN A 144 -6.29 -19.38 -13.01
N MET A 145 -6.04 -20.19 -11.98
CA MET A 145 -4.81 -20.09 -11.19
C MET A 145 -3.56 -20.39 -12.03
N LYS A 146 -3.55 -21.52 -12.76
CA LYS A 146 -2.41 -21.89 -13.62
C LYS A 146 -2.09 -20.82 -14.68
N PRO A 147 -3.04 -20.40 -15.54
CA PRO A 147 -2.80 -19.32 -16.50
C PRO A 147 -2.36 -17.99 -15.87
N CYS A 148 -2.91 -17.66 -14.70
CA CYS A 148 -2.53 -16.45 -13.96
C CYS A 148 -1.05 -16.48 -13.55
N PHE A 149 -0.58 -17.61 -13.02
CA PHE A 149 0.83 -17.79 -12.67
C PHE A 149 1.73 -17.85 -13.90
N GLU A 150 1.33 -18.52 -14.97
CA GLU A 150 2.07 -18.55 -16.24
C GLU A 150 2.28 -17.14 -16.80
N TYR A 151 1.21 -16.33 -16.84
CA TYR A 151 1.28 -14.94 -17.26
C TYR A 151 2.18 -14.11 -16.34
N PHE A 152 2.02 -14.23 -15.01
CA PHE A 152 2.87 -13.47 -14.11
C PHE A 152 4.34 -13.92 -14.16
N LYS A 153 4.61 -15.20 -14.39
CA LYS A 153 5.96 -15.71 -14.55
C LYS A 153 6.60 -15.21 -15.85
N SER A 154 5.84 -15.09 -16.93
CA SER A 154 6.36 -14.56 -18.20
C SER A 154 6.77 -13.09 -18.09
N ILE A 155 6.04 -12.28 -17.32
CA ILE A 155 6.38 -10.86 -17.13
C ILE A 155 7.39 -10.63 -16.01
N LEU A 156 7.30 -11.34 -14.88
CA LEU A 156 8.13 -11.08 -13.68
C LEU A 156 9.42 -11.92 -13.66
N GLY A 157 9.53 -12.92 -14.53
CA GLY A 157 10.70 -13.78 -14.71
C GLY A 157 10.84 -14.93 -13.70
N SER A 158 10.14 -14.91 -12.56
CA SER A 158 10.23 -16.00 -11.57
C SER A 158 9.04 -16.06 -10.60
N ASN A 159 8.83 -17.24 -10.00
CA ASN A 159 7.84 -17.45 -8.96
C ASN A 159 8.16 -16.65 -7.69
N ASP A 160 9.44 -16.45 -7.37
CA ASP A 160 9.86 -15.63 -6.22
C ASP A 160 9.38 -14.18 -6.34
N MET A 161 9.38 -13.63 -7.56
CA MET A 161 8.86 -12.29 -7.82
C MET A 161 7.33 -12.23 -7.69
N ILE A 162 6.62 -13.31 -8.05
CA ILE A 162 5.16 -13.44 -7.83
C ILE A 162 4.87 -13.45 -6.32
N VAL A 163 5.62 -14.23 -5.54
CA VAL A 163 5.51 -14.30 -4.09
C VAL A 163 5.78 -12.92 -3.47
N ALA A 164 6.86 -12.24 -3.90
CA ALA A 164 7.20 -10.90 -3.42
C ALA A 164 6.08 -9.88 -3.68
N ALA A 165 5.50 -9.87 -4.89
CA ALA A 165 4.35 -9.03 -5.24
C ALA A 165 3.12 -9.37 -4.38
N SER A 166 2.83 -10.66 -4.20
CA SER A 166 1.67 -11.14 -3.43
C SER A 166 1.77 -10.77 -1.94
N LYS A 167 2.98 -10.77 -1.36
CA LYS A 167 3.20 -10.30 0.02
C LYS A 167 2.92 -8.81 0.20
N ARG A 168 3.16 -8.01 -0.85
CA ARG A 168 2.82 -6.57 -0.86
C ARG A 168 1.33 -6.35 -1.06
N CYS A 169 0.66 -7.24 -1.76
CA CYS A 169 -0.75 -7.11 -2.09
C CYS A 169 -1.42 -8.48 -2.26
N ALA A 170 -2.10 -8.95 -1.21
CA ALA A 170 -2.71 -10.28 -1.20
C ALA A 170 -3.78 -10.51 -2.29
N VAL A 171 -4.39 -9.43 -2.80
CA VAL A 171 -5.39 -9.50 -3.89
C VAL A 171 -4.76 -9.63 -5.28
N PHE A 172 -3.44 -9.55 -5.41
CA PHE A 172 -2.71 -9.58 -6.68
C PHE A 172 -3.08 -10.80 -7.54
N LEU A 173 -3.11 -11.99 -6.93
CA LEU A 173 -3.43 -13.25 -7.62
C LEU A 173 -4.92 -13.46 -7.89
N THR A 174 -5.78 -12.66 -7.27
CA THR A 174 -7.24 -12.77 -7.41
C THR A 174 -7.85 -11.66 -8.24
N TYR A 175 -7.07 -10.66 -8.63
CA TYR A 175 -7.54 -9.66 -9.59
C TYR A 175 -7.66 -10.27 -10.99
N ASP A 176 -8.46 -9.64 -11.85
CA ASP A 176 -8.59 -10.07 -13.23
C ASP A 176 -7.32 -9.74 -14.01
N TRP A 177 -6.46 -10.75 -14.17
CA TRP A 177 -5.19 -10.57 -14.86
C TRP A 177 -5.38 -10.37 -16.37
N LYS A 178 -6.40 -11.01 -16.97
CA LYS A 178 -6.60 -11.04 -18.42
C LYS A 178 -7.22 -9.76 -18.93
N SER A 179 -8.26 -9.26 -18.27
CA SER A 179 -9.00 -8.08 -18.76
C SER A 179 -8.48 -6.74 -18.20
N ILE A 180 -7.70 -6.77 -17.11
CA ILE A 180 -7.22 -5.54 -16.46
C ILE A 180 -5.70 -5.45 -16.45
N ILE A 181 -5.02 -6.43 -15.85
CA ILE A 181 -3.56 -6.33 -15.64
C ILE A 181 -2.82 -6.38 -16.96
N GLN A 182 -3.11 -7.37 -17.80
CA GLN A 182 -2.43 -7.58 -19.06
C GLN A 182 -2.52 -6.36 -19.99
N PRO A 183 -3.72 -5.81 -20.28
CA PRO A 183 -3.83 -4.59 -21.09
C PRO A 183 -3.09 -3.38 -20.51
N ASN A 184 -2.98 -3.29 -19.19
CA ASN A 184 -2.24 -2.22 -18.54
C ASN A 184 -0.72 -2.40 -18.65
N VAL A 185 -0.21 -3.62 -18.54
CA VAL A 185 1.21 -3.94 -18.80
C VAL A 185 1.55 -3.62 -20.26
N GLU A 186 0.75 -4.13 -21.20
CA GLU A 186 0.92 -3.91 -22.63
C GLU A 186 0.88 -2.42 -22.99
N LEU A 187 0.02 -1.63 -22.35
CA LEU A 187 0.02 -0.17 -22.53
C LEU A 187 1.34 0.46 -22.13
N LEU A 188 1.85 0.14 -20.95
CA LEU A 188 3.07 0.79 -20.45
C LEU A 188 4.26 0.46 -21.36
N ILE A 189 4.35 -0.79 -21.82
CA ILE A 189 5.36 -1.21 -22.79
C ILE A 189 5.18 -0.48 -24.12
N LYS A 190 3.95 -0.44 -24.65
CA LYS A 190 3.60 0.28 -25.90
C LYS A 190 3.95 1.77 -25.83
N GLU A 191 3.78 2.39 -24.67
CA GLU A 191 4.11 3.80 -24.43
C GLU A 191 5.61 4.03 -24.24
N GLY A 192 6.44 2.98 -24.22
CA GLY A 192 7.89 3.06 -24.14
C GLY A 192 8.45 3.03 -22.72
N VAL A 193 7.69 2.55 -21.73
CA VAL A 193 8.23 2.23 -20.40
C VAL A 193 9.01 0.92 -20.51
N PRO A 194 10.31 0.88 -20.14
CA PRO A 194 11.09 -0.35 -20.20
C PRO A 194 10.52 -1.45 -19.30
N GLU A 195 10.55 -2.68 -19.81
CA GLU A 195 9.97 -3.85 -19.16
C GLU A 195 10.50 -4.04 -17.73
N GLU A 196 11.81 -3.93 -17.54
CA GLU A 196 12.48 -3.97 -16.22
C GLU A 196 11.86 -3.02 -15.19
N ARG A 197 11.38 -1.85 -15.64
CA ARG A 197 10.75 -0.84 -14.78
C ARG A 197 9.29 -1.15 -14.51
N VAL A 198 8.59 -1.74 -15.48
CA VAL A 198 7.25 -2.28 -15.27
C VAL A 198 7.30 -3.40 -14.23
N VAL A 199 8.23 -4.34 -14.36
CA VAL A 199 8.45 -5.44 -13.39
C VAL A 199 8.75 -4.88 -12.00
N LYS A 200 9.72 -3.97 -11.89
CA LYS A 200 10.07 -3.32 -10.62
C LYS A 200 8.87 -2.60 -9.99
N MET A 201 8.04 -1.95 -10.79
CA MET A 201 6.82 -1.28 -10.33
C MET A 201 5.78 -2.28 -9.82
N ILE A 202 5.52 -3.38 -10.55
CA ILE A 202 4.56 -4.42 -10.16
C ILE A 202 4.99 -5.04 -8.83
N VAL A 203 6.26 -5.43 -8.68
CA VAL A 203 6.74 -6.05 -7.44
C VAL A 203 6.73 -5.07 -6.26
N ALA A 204 7.13 -3.81 -6.48
CA ALA A 204 7.17 -2.82 -5.41
C ALA A 204 5.77 -2.33 -4.99
N GLN A 205 4.81 -2.25 -5.93
CA GLN A 205 3.47 -1.76 -5.69
C GLN A 205 2.45 -2.36 -6.69
N PRO A 206 1.99 -3.61 -6.48
CA PRO A 206 1.10 -4.30 -7.42
C PRO A 206 -0.22 -3.55 -7.68
N ARG A 207 -0.67 -2.73 -6.71
CA ARG A 207 -1.92 -1.94 -6.81
C ARG A 207 -2.02 -1.02 -8.02
N ILE A 208 -0.89 -0.67 -8.62
CA ILE A 208 -0.84 0.25 -9.75
C ILE A 208 -1.31 -0.44 -11.03
N ILE A 209 -0.99 -1.72 -11.22
CA ILE A 209 -1.20 -2.36 -12.52
C ILE A 209 -2.64 -2.84 -12.75
N TYR A 210 -3.43 -3.03 -11.70
CA TYR A 210 -4.83 -3.44 -11.82
C TYR A 210 -5.84 -2.27 -11.74
N GLN A 211 -5.39 -1.04 -12.03
CA GLN A 211 -6.29 0.12 -12.13
C GLN A 211 -7.25 -0.03 -13.32
N ARG A 212 -8.43 0.59 -13.24
CA ARG A 212 -9.36 0.64 -14.38
C ARG A 212 -8.66 1.23 -15.62
N ARG A 213 -9.02 0.72 -16.79
CA ARG A 213 -8.32 1.00 -18.05
C ARG A 213 -8.31 2.49 -18.42
N ASP A 214 -9.47 3.13 -18.32
CA ASP A 214 -9.66 4.57 -18.51
C ASP A 214 -8.77 5.38 -17.57
N ARG A 215 -8.68 5.00 -16.30
CA ARG A 215 -7.84 5.66 -15.30
C ARG A 215 -6.36 5.49 -15.60
N MET A 216 -5.92 4.30 -16.03
CA MET A 216 -4.53 4.06 -16.42
C MET A 216 -4.14 4.92 -17.63
N VAL A 217 -4.96 4.93 -18.69
CA VAL A 217 -4.73 5.74 -19.90
C VAL A 217 -4.66 7.22 -19.55
N TYR A 218 -5.60 7.74 -18.75
CA TYR A 218 -5.57 9.11 -18.27
C TYR A 218 -4.26 9.43 -17.54
N ALA A 219 -3.84 8.58 -16.60
CA ALA A 219 -2.66 8.85 -15.79
C ALA A 219 -1.38 8.82 -16.62
N VAL A 220 -1.25 7.87 -17.56
CA VAL A 220 -0.11 7.81 -18.50
C VAL A 220 -0.04 9.11 -19.32
N ASN A 221 -1.16 9.54 -19.92
CA ASN A 221 -1.20 10.76 -20.71
C ASN A 221 -0.93 12.00 -19.86
N ALA A 222 -1.44 12.06 -18.63
CA ALA A 222 -1.18 13.18 -17.74
C ALA A 222 0.31 13.28 -17.38
N VAL A 223 0.97 12.16 -17.05
CA VAL A 223 2.42 12.15 -16.75
C VAL A 223 3.25 12.57 -17.99
N LYS A 224 2.86 12.13 -19.19
CA LYS A 224 3.49 12.57 -20.45
C LYS A 224 3.29 14.08 -20.69
N ASN A 225 2.09 14.60 -20.46
CA ASN A 225 1.78 16.03 -20.61
C ASN A 225 2.53 16.89 -19.58
N LEU A 226 2.92 16.31 -18.44
CA LEU A 226 3.85 16.94 -17.51
C LEU A 226 5.31 16.92 -18.01
N GLY A 227 5.60 16.41 -19.21
CA GLY A 227 6.93 16.37 -19.81
C GLY A 227 7.84 15.31 -19.19
N LEU A 228 7.27 14.27 -18.55
CA LEU A 228 8.01 13.08 -18.14
C LEU A 228 7.91 12.03 -19.23
N GLU A 229 9.04 11.73 -19.86
CA GLU A 229 9.13 10.69 -20.88
C GLU A 229 8.92 9.30 -20.27
N PRO A 230 8.17 8.37 -20.92
CA PRO A 230 7.99 6.99 -20.46
C PRO A 230 9.31 6.24 -20.17
N LYS A 231 10.34 6.54 -20.95
CA LYS A 231 11.71 6.02 -20.76
C LYS A 231 12.48 6.68 -19.61
N ALA A 232 11.97 7.70 -18.93
CA ALA A 232 12.65 8.28 -17.77
C ALA A 232 12.35 7.49 -16.48
N PRO A 233 13.33 7.28 -15.58
CA PRO A 233 13.09 6.58 -14.31
C PRO A 233 11.98 7.22 -13.46
N MET A 234 11.82 8.54 -13.54
CA MET A 234 10.81 9.29 -12.79
C MET A 234 9.38 9.03 -13.27
N PHE A 235 9.20 8.50 -14.48
CA PHE A 235 7.88 8.25 -15.06
C PHE A 235 7.02 7.31 -14.19
N ILE A 236 7.56 6.14 -13.84
CA ILE A 236 6.80 5.15 -13.04
C ILE A 236 6.49 5.67 -11.63
N TYR A 237 7.34 6.53 -11.06
CA TYR A 237 7.11 7.13 -9.76
C TYR A 237 6.03 8.23 -9.83
N ALA A 238 6.01 9.01 -10.91
CA ALA A 238 4.95 9.98 -11.19
C ALA A 238 3.61 9.29 -11.42
N LEU A 239 3.60 8.27 -12.27
CA LEU A 239 2.45 7.44 -12.55
C LEU A 239 1.88 6.83 -11.27
N ARG A 240 2.75 6.25 -10.43
CA ARG A 240 2.38 5.73 -9.10
C ARG A 240 1.71 6.80 -8.23
N SER A 241 2.29 7.99 -8.17
CA SER A 241 1.74 9.08 -7.35
C SER A 241 0.34 9.46 -7.84
N MET A 242 0.17 9.65 -9.15
CA MET A 242 -1.14 10.01 -9.74
C MET A 242 -2.21 8.93 -9.59
N LEU A 243 -1.83 7.65 -9.70
CA LEU A 243 -2.76 6.52 -9.53
C LEU A 243 -3.10 6.22 -8.06
N SER A 244 -2.33 6.77 -7.12
CA SER A 244 -2.57 6.56 -5.68
C SER A 244 -3.69 7.43 -5.09
N MET A 245 -4.18 8.42 -5.83
CA MET A 245 -5.20 9.35 -5.36
C MET A 245 -6.14 9.81 -6.48
N ASN A 246 -7.32 10.30 -6.09
CA ASN A 246 -8.25 10.93 -7.02
C ASN A 246 -7.86 12.39 -7.29
N GLU A 247 -8.48 12.98 -8.32
CA GLU A 247 -8.19 14.35 -8.74
C GLU A 247 -8.52 15.39 -7.66
N PHE A 248 -9.59 15.19 -6.89
CA PHE A 248 -9.94 16.09 -5.78
C PHE A 248 -8.84 16.16 -4.71
N THR A 249 -8.34 15.00 -4.31
CA THR A 249 -7.23 14.88 -3.36
C THR A 249 -5.97 15.51 -3.92
N TRP A 250 -5.69 15.31 -5.22
CA TRP A 250 -4.58 15.95 -5.89
C TRP A 250 -4.68 17.47 -5.81
N LYS A 251 -5.82 18.06 -6.22
CA LYS A 251 -6.05 19.51 -6.20
C LYS A 251 -5.86 20.10 -4.80
N LYS A 252 -6.43 19.48 -3.77
CA LYS A 252 -6.24 19.95 -2.38
C LYS A 252 -4.76 20.02 -1.98
N LYS A 253 -3.95 19.03 -2.39
CA LYS A 253 -2.51 19.03 -2.09
C LYS A 253 -1.76 20.11 -2.86
N ILE A 254 -2.16 20.41 -4.10
CA ILE A 254 -1.63 21.55 -4.85
C ILE A 254 -1.94 22.86 -4.12
N GLU A 255 -3.19 23.06 -3.67
CA GLU A 255 -3.59 24.26 -2.93
C GLU A 255 -2.86 24.39 -1.59
N VAL A 256 -2.56 23.28 -0.90
CA VAL A 256 -1.70 23.28 0.29
C VAL A 256 -0.30 23.82 -0.06
N MET A 257 0.32 23.37 -1.14
CA MET A 257 1.65 23.89 -1.54
C MET A 257 1.59 25.37 -1.94
N LYS A 258 0.56 25.78 -2.69
CA LYS A 258 0.32 27.20 -3.02
C LYS A 258 0.15 28.06 -1.78
N SER A 259 -0.48 27.55 -0.72
CA SER A 259 -0.61 28.28 0.56
C SER A 259 0.73 28.58 1.24
N PHE A 260 1.83 27.94 0.83
CA PHE A 260 3.20 28.27 1.26
C PHE A 260 3.96 29.16 0.26
N GLY A 261 3.24 29.76 -0.69
CA GLY A 261 3.78 30.64 -1.71
C GLY A 261 4.52 29.92 -2.84
N TRP A 262 4.23 28.64 -3.10
CA TRP A 262 4.80 27.93 -4.25
C TRP A 262 4.00 28.26 -5.52
N THR A 263 4.69 28.55 -6.63
CA THR A 263 4.04 28.70 -7.94
C THR A 263 3.69 27.33 -8.53
N GLU A 264 2.81 27.32 -9.54
CA GLU A 264 2.47 26.07 -10.22
C GLU A 264 3.71 25.46 -10.90
N GLU A 265 4.58 26.27 -11.48
CA GLU A 265 5.83 25.84 -12.11
C GLU A 265 6.78 25.20 -11.09
N GLU A 266 6.96 25.81 -9.91
CA GLU A 266 7.79 25.26 -8.83
C GLU A 266 7.24 23.92 -8.33
N ILE A 267 5.92 23.82 -8.17
CA ILE A 267 5.24 22.59 -7.77
C ILE A 267 5.47 21.49 -8.83
N LEU A 268 5.30 21.82 -10.10
CA LEU A 268 5.50 20.88 -11.20
C LEU A 268 6.96 20.44 -11.28
N GLN A 269 7.91 21.35 -11.13
CA GLN A 269 9.34 21.03 -11.12
C GLN A 269 9.68 20.09 -9.95
N ALA A 270 9.19 20.40 -8.75
CA ALA A 270 9.38 19.56 -7.58
C ALA A 270 8.74 18.17 -7.75
N PHE A 271 7.55 18.11 -8.38
CA PHE A 271 6.87 16.85 -8.67
C PHE A 271 7.67 15.99 -9.67
N LYS A 272 8.23 16.58 -10.73
CA LYS A 272 9.05 15.85 -11.70
C LYS A 272 10.32 15.26 -11.06
N GLN A 273 10.92 15.98 -10.12
CA GLN A 273 12.10 15.50 -9.39
C GLN A 273 11.74 14.45 -8.33
N TYR A 274 10.61 14.62 -7.62
CA TYR A 274 10.20 13.76 -6.51
C TYR A 274 8.67 13.62 -6.41
N PRO A 275 8.05 12.76 -7.23
CA PRO A 275 6.60 12.60 -7.29
C PRO A 275 5.95 12.17 -5.98
N PHE A 276 6.70 11.46 -5.14
CA PHE A 276 6.23 10.96 -3.85
C PHE A 276 6.00 12.04 -2.80
N GLN A 277 6.41 13.29 -3.04
CA GLN A 277 6.07 14.41 -2.15
C GLN A 277 4.55 14.49 -1.92
N LEU A 278 3.76 14.22 -2.96
CA LEU A 278 2.30 14.25 -2.91
C LEU A 278 1.70 13.02 -2.24
N SER A 279 2.49 12.01 -1.89
CA SER A 279 2.01 10.87 -1.10
C SER A 279 1.77 11.23 0.37
N SER A 280 2.35 12.32 0.89
CA SER A 280 2.12 12.81 2.26
C SER A 280 0.72 13.41 2.43
N SER A 281 0.09 13.25 3.60
CA SER A 281 -1.20 13.91 3.90
C SER A 281 -1.05 15.43 3.96
N GLU A 282 -2.16 16.16 3.77
CA GLU A 282 -2.20 17.62 3.86
C GLU A 282 -1.68 18.10 5.22
N GLU A 283 -2.15 17.47 6.30
CA GLU A 283 -1.71 17.74 7.66
C GLU A 283 -0.19 17.55 7.84
N LYS A 284 0.36 16.46 7.30
CA LYS A 284 1.80 16.19 7.38
C LYS A 284 2.59 17.23 6.60
N MET A 285 2.13 17.63 5.42
CA MET A 285 2.77 18.69 4.64
C MET A 285 2.78 20.00 5.42
N ARG A 286 1.66 20.38 6.05
CA ARG A 286 1.57 21.58 6.91
C ARG A 286 2.53 21.54 8.09
N LYS A 287 2.53 20.45 8.86
CA LYS A 287 3.45 20.27 10.00
C LYS A 287 4.93 20.30 9.58
N SER A 288 5.24 19.72 8.42
CA SER A 288 6.62 19.72 7.90
C SER A 288 7.04 21.13 7.46
N MET A 289 6.16 21.83 6.73
CA MET A 289 6.44 23.19 6.25
C MET A 289 6.56 24.19 7.40
N ASP A 290 5.68 24.12 8.40
CA ASP A 290 5.78 24.93 9.60
C ASP A 290 7.13 24.71 10.31
N PHE A 291 7.51 23.47 10.53
CA PHE A 291 8.80 23.16 11.16
C PHE A 291 10.00 23.67 10.35
N LEU A 292 10.00 23.47 9.02
CA LEU A 292 11.11 23.88 8.16
C LEU A 292 11.23 25.40 8.04
N LEU A 293 10.12 26.10 7.78
CA LEU A 293 10.10 27.55 7.59
C LEU A 293 10.19 28.31 8.91
N ASN A 294 9.43 27.91 9.92
CA ASN A 294 9.27 28.68 11.15
C ASN A 294 10.23 28.26 12.26
N THR A 295 10.60 26.98 12.36
CA THR A 295 11.53 26.51 13.40
C THR A 295 12.98 26.45 12.92
N ILE A 296 13.23 25.79 11.79
CA ILE A 296 14.59 25.67 11.21
C ILE A 296 15.02 26.97 10.52
N LYS A 297 14.06 27.82 10.10
CA LYS A 297 14.29 29.02 9.30
C LYS A 297 14.95 28.70 7.96
N MET A 298 14.56 27.59 7.34
CA MET A 298 15.05 27.18 6.03
C MET A 298 14.44 28.05 4.92
N GLU A 299 15.26 28.46 3.96
CA GLU A 299 14.78 29.19 2.79
C GLU A 299 13.79 28.34 1.96
N ARG A 300 12.68 28.95 1.55
CA ARG A 300 11.64 28.32 0.72
C ARG A 300 12.22 27.63 -0.51
N GLN A 301 13.17 28.28 -1.19
CA GLN A 301 13.81 27.74 -2.40
C GLN A 301 14.61 26.46 -2.13
N ALA A 302 15.23 26.36 -0.96
CA ALA A 302 15.97 25.16 -0.57
C ALA A 302 15.02 23.96 -0.30
N ILE A 303 13.80 24.24 0.18
CA ILE A 303 12.76 23.20 0.36
C ILE A 303 12.25 22.74 -1.01
N ILE A 304 11.98 23.68 -1.94
CA ILE A 304 11.54 23.37 -3.32
C ILE A 304 12.59 22.54 -4.06
N ALA A 305 13.88 22.85 -3.88
CA ALA A 305 14.98 22.10 -4.48
C ALA A 305 15.14 20.68 -3.89
N CYS A 306 14.59 20.41 -2.70
CA CYS A 306 14.64 19.09 -2.07
C CYS A 306 13.33 18.77 -1.34
N PRO A 307 12.24 18.49 -2.07
CA PRO A 307 10.93 18.25 -1.46
C PRO A 307 10.84 16.95 -0.64
N LYS A 308 11.91 16.14 -0.62
CA LYS A 308 12.03 14.97 0.27
C LYS A 308 11.77 15.31 1.73
N PHE A 309 12.02 16.55 2.16
CA PHE A 309 11.71 17.00 3.52
C PHE A 309 10.25 16.72 3.89
N LEU A 310 9.31 16.92 2.97
CA LEU A 310 7.87 16.73 3.18
C LEU A 310 7.48 15.25 3.35
N MET A 311 8.37 14.33 3.00
CA MET A 311 8.16 12.89 3.15
C MET A 311 8.60 12.38 4.52
N TYR A 312 9.54 13.08 5.19
CA TYR A 312 10.03 12.67 6.49
C TYR A 312 9.03 12.99 7.62
N SER A 313 9.11 12.25 8.71
CA SER A 313 8.32 12.57 9.91
C SER A 313 8.97 13.76 10.63
N THR A 314 8.19 14.81 10.90
CA THR A 314 8.64 15.93 11.72
C THR A 314 9.11 15.44 13.09
N GLU A 315 8.25 14.71 13.81
CA GLU A 315 8.53 14.28 15.19
C GLU A 315 9.56 13.16 15.28
N LYS A 316 9.53 12.18 14.37
CA LYS A 316 10.42 11.01 14.47
C LYS A 316 11.77 11.18 13.79
N ARG A 317 11.95 12.23 12.97
CA ARG A 317 13.19 12.39 12.19
C ARG A 317 13.68 13.82 12.10
N LEU A 318 12.86 14.75 11.62
CA LEU A 318 13.36 16.11 11.37
C LEU A 318 13.74 16.81 12.68
N ARG A 319 12.86 16.77 13.68
CA ARG A 319 13.06 17.40 14.99
C ARG A 319 14.22 16.79 15.78
N PRO A 320 14.28 15.47 16.03
CA PRO A 320 15.38 14.91 16.83
C PRO A 320 16.76 15.15 16.19
N ARG A 321 16.84 15.12 14.87
CA ARG A 321 18.09 15.43 14.15
C ARG A 321 18.45 16.90 14.25
N TYR A 322 17.47 17.78 14.11
CA TYR A 322 17.69 19.21 14.28
C TYR A 322 18.19 19.55 15.69
N ASP A 323 17.60 18.95 16.72
CA ASP A 323 17.97 19.18 18.11
C ASP A 323 19.41 18.70 18.41
N VAL A 324 19.76 17.49 17.95
CA VAL A 324 21.15 16.97 18.01
C VAL A 324 22.12 17.94 17.35
N LEU A 325 21.83 18.36 16.11
CA LEU A 325 22.70 19.27 15.37
C LEU A 325 22.84 20.62 16.08
N LYS A 326 21.74 21.15 16.64
CA LYS A 326 21.75 22.41 17.42
C LYS A 326 22.65 22.31 18.65
N ILE A 327 22.59 21.21 19.39
CA ILE A 327 23.45 20.96 20.57
C ILE A 327 24.93 20.83 20.16
N LEU A 328 25.22 20.07 19.12
CA LEU A 328 26.60 19.93 18.63
C LEU A 328 27.17 21.27 18.15
N LYS A 329 26.35 22.10 17.49
CA LYS A 329 26.74 23.44 17.07
C LYS A 329 27.01 24.36 18.27
N SER A 330 26.14 24.35 19.30
CA SER A 330 26.33 25.21 20.48
C SER A 330 27.60 24.84 21.27
N LYS A 331 27.99 23.56 21.24
CA LYS A 331 29.25 23.07 21.80
C LYS A 331 30.45 23.21 20.86
N LYS A 332 30.28 23.85 19.69
CA LYS A 332 31.32 24.04 18.66
C LYS A 332 31.98 22.73 18.19
N LEU A 333 31.25 21.61 18.27
CA LEU A 333 31.74 20.28 17.85
C LEU A 333 31.57 20.04 16.35
N ILE A 334 30.65 20.77 15.73
CA ILE A 334 30.43 20.76 14.28
C ILE A 334 30.24 22.19 13.78
N GLU A 335 30.67 22.43 12.54
CA GLU A 335 30.29 23.61 11.78
C GLU A 335 29.03 23.31 10.97
N ILE A 336 27.97 24.06 11.26
CA ILE A 336 26.73 23.99 10.49
C ILE A 336 26.76 25.13 9.46
N GLY A 337 27.36 24.85 8.30
CA GLY A 337 27.30 25.70 7.11
C GLY A 337 26.06 25.42 6.24
N LYS A 338 26.03 25.91 5.00
CA LYS A 338 24.91 25.73 4.04
C LYS A 338 24.49 24.25 3.78
N LYS A 339 25.24 23.27 4.28
CA LYS A 339 24.98 21.82 4.18
C LYS A 339 24.02 21.26 5.25
N THR A 340 23.47 22.08 6.17
CA THR A 340 22.50 21.65 7.21
C THR A 340 21.34 20.83 6.65
N ASN A 341 20.83 21.26 5.50
CA ASN A 341 19.68 20.66 4.83
C ASN A 341 19.95 19.21 4.44
N HIS A 342 21.18 18.90 4.01
CA HIS A 342 21.57 17.54 3.66
C HIS A 342 21.56 16.60 4.88
N LEU A 343 22.00 17.09 6.05
CA LEU A 343 22.11 16.29 7.28
C LEU A 343 20.76 15.78 7.81
N LEU A 344 19.68 16.53 7.56
CA LEU A 344 18.33 16.08 7.88
C LEU A 344 17.87 14.91 6.99
N THR A 345 18.52 14.70 5.85
CA THR A 345 18.13 13.70 4.84
C THR A 345 19.02 12.45 4.77
N VAL A 346 20.23 12.46 5.36
CA VAL A 346 21.15 11.31 5.33
C VAL A 346 20.53 10.04 5.95
N SER A 347 21.06 8.86 5.66
CA SER A 347 20.56 7.60 6.23
C SER A 347 20.56 7.62 7.76
N GLU A 348 19.73 6.79 8.39
CA GLU A 348 19.69 6.68 9.85
C GLU A 348 21.02 6.21 10.44
N LYS A 349 21.60 5.16 9.85
CA LYS A 349 22.93 4.66 10.19
C LYS A 349 23.97 5.78 10.17
N ASN A 350 24.08 6.50 9.04
CA ASN A 350 25.09 7.55 8.91
C ASN A 350 24.85 8.70 9.88
N PHE A 351 23.59 9.05 10.18
CA PHE A 351 23.29 10.10 11.15
C PHE A 351 23.73 9.69 12.56
N LEU A 352 23.34 8.48 12.99
CA LEU A 352 23.67 7.94 14.31
C LEU A 352 25.17 7.80 14.52
N GLU A 353 25.89 7.26 13.53
CA GLU A 353 27.34 7.08 13.62
C GLU A 353 28.06 8.43 13.70
N ASN A 354 27.76 9.35 12.78
CA ASN A 354 28.55 10.56 12.61
C ASN A 354 28.15 11.73 13.51
N TYR A 355 26.91 11.74 14.04
CA TYR A 355 26.37 12.88 14.80
C TYR A 355 25.78 12.51 16.15
N VAL A 356 25.67 11.22 16.50
CA VAL A 356 25.20 10.82 17.84
C VAL A 356 26.33 10.07 18.55
N THR A 357 26.68 8.88 18.05
CA THR A 357 27.67 7.98 18.65
C THR A 357 29.05 8.62 18.72
N LYS A 358 29.51 9.24 17.63
CA LYS A 358 30.81 9.95 17.56
C LYS A 358 31.00 11.02 18.64
N TYR A 359 29.91 11.59 19.17
CA TYR A 359 29.95 12.65 20.17
C TYR A 359 29.35 12.25 21.52
N ALA A 360 29.03 10.96 21.73
CA ALA A 360 28.40 10.49 22.95
C ALA A 360 29.22 10.80 24.21
N ASP A 361 30.54 10.63 24.14
CA ASP A 361 31.45 10.91 25.26
C ASP A 361 31.59 12.41 25.55
N LYS A 362 31.42 13.26 24.52
CA LYS A 362 31.56 14.72 24.62
C LYS A 362 30.23 15.40 25.01
N VAL A 363 29.12 14.73 24.75
CA VAL A 363 27.76 15.21 25.01
C VAL A 363 26.94 14.07 25.62
N PRO A 364 27.07 13.83 26.93
CA PRO A 364 26.20 12.91 27.64
C PRO A 364 24.73 13.29 27.41
N GLY A 365 23.85 12.31 27.18
CA GLY A 365 22.43 12.56 26.91
C GLY A 365 22.06 12.74 25.43
N LEU A 366 23.02 12.74 24.50
CA LEU A 366 22.75 13.03 23.08
C LEU A 366 21.91 11.94 22.39
N LEU A 367 22.04 10.68 22.83
CA LEU A 367 21.25 9.57 22.31
C LEU A 367 19.79 9.68 22.77
N GLU A 368 19.56 10.14 24.00
CA GLU A 368 18.25 10.39 24.59
C GLU A 368 17.55 11.53 23.86
N VAL A 369 18.28 12.60 23.52
CA VAL A 369 17.77 13.67 22.66
C VAL A 369 17.37 13.12 21.29
N TYR A 370 18.22 12.31 20.65
CA TYR A 370 17.90 11.71 19.35
C TYR A 370 16.68 10.79 19.39
N ARG A 371 16.50 10.03 20.48
CA ARG A 371 15.33 9.16 20.68
C ARG A 371 14.05 9.94 21.01
N GLY A 372 14.14 11.24 21.28
CA GLY A 372 13.02 12.06 21.74
C GLY A 372 12.57 11.71 23.15
N THR A 373 13.46 11.16 23.97
CA THR A 373 13.16 10.68 25.34
C THR A 373 13.56 11.66 26.44
N THR A 374 14.11 12.84 26.10
CA THR A 374 14.39 13.87 27.10
C THR A 374 13.08 14.40 27.68
N LYS A 375 12.82 14.04 28.95
CA LYS A 375 11.90 14.77 29.82
C LYS A 375 12.32 16.23 29.80
N THR A 376 11.44 17.10 29.29
CA THR A 376 11.61 18.53 29.40
C THR A 376 11.54 18.90 30.88
N GLU A 377 12.67 19.13 31.52
CA GLU A 377 12.69 19.92 32.75
C GLU A 377 12.31 21.35 32.35
N ARG A 378 11.17 21.80 32.91
CA ARG A 378 10.58 23.12 32.70
C ARG A 378 11.24 24.15 33.59
#